data_AF-A0A2V5YYT5-F1
#
_entry.id   AF-A0A2V5YYT5-F1
#
_cell.length_a   1.000
_cell.length_b   1.000
_cell.length_c   1.000
_cell.angle_alpha   90.00
_cell.angle_beta   90.00
_cell.angle_gamma   90.00
#
_symmetry.space_group_name_H-M   'P 1'
#
loop_
_entity.id
_entity.type
_entity.pdbx_description
1 polymer ?
#
loop_
_entity_poly.entity_id
_entity_poly.type
_entity_poly.pdbx_seq_one_letter_code
_entity_poly.pdbx_strand_id
1 'polypeptide(L)'
;WKPVAAEEYGYVVADPLDPDIIIGGKLTRFDRRTGQAQDILPVPVQTEDFRMLRSEPVVFSPFDPHLLFFAGNTLWQTRDRGDHWEKISPDLSRPNYERPASIGKYKDDATKQAHRRGVIYTVAPSPLDAKRIWSGTDDGLIHLTTDGGQTWTNVTPPTISAWQKISLIEAGHFDANTAYAAVNTFRIDDLRPHIFATHDSGKTWTEIVNGIPADQIVNAVREDPERKGLLFAGTEKGVHVSFNDGSSWESLRLNLPASSVRDLIVKGDDLVAATHGRGFWILDNITPLRQLDRPEGEPSPTSSRTNGAPALPRRSETRLFKPQTALRIRANLNPDTPLPPDEPAGENPPDGAMIDYFLSKDARGPITIEIKDAKGASVRKYSSADKPVQANPKRLRIPSYWIRPPESVSTKTGMHRFLWDMHYTPVPNVEPEFPISATYRNTAPTPTSPWAAAGDYPVTLIVDGKTFTQPLTVAMDPRVKASANELREQFDLSWRLYQLRLKLAPIGEKFEDLVHQLTKLKARAAERPDVTQKLEGFTQTLRAFGPPHPRQGAPPSFFVLESTTHLFDDVQGADAPPTAATKAAVADLETKVGPTMAAWHKLLESDLPALNQELKQVGLPEVRTDAQ
;
A
#
# COMPACT_ATOMS: atom_id res chain seq x y z
N TRP A 1 -15.10 -5.50 -1.06
CA TRP A 1 -15.33 -6.29 0.17
C TRP A 1 -16.29 -7.43 -0.15
N LYS A 2 -16.05 -8.63 0.37
CA LYS A 2 -16.98 -9.77 0.22
C LYS A 2 -17.25 -10.36 1.61
N PRO A 3 -18.48 -10.80 1.90
CA PRO A 3 -18.74 -11.53 3.12
C PRO A 3 -17.93 -12.83 3.12
N VAL A 4 -17.45 -13.19 4.30
CA VAL A 4 -16.85 -14.49 4.60
C VAL A 4 -17.74 -15.13 5.65
N ALA A 5 -17.82 -16.46 5.73
CA ALA A 5 -18.69 -17.13 6.70
C ALA A 5 -18.13 -17.08 8.14
N ALA A 6 -17.83 -15.87 8.61
CA ALA A 6 -17.51 -15.53 9.98
C ALA A 6 -18.63 -14.66 10.56
N GLU A 7 -18.84 -14.72 11.88
CA GLU A 7 -19.86 -13.92 12.56
C GLU A 7 -19.43 -12.46 12.77
N GLU A 8 -20.34 -11.62 13.27
CA GLU A 8 -20.11 -10.19 13.54
C GLU A 8 -18.96 -9.93 14.54
N TYR A 9 -18.63 -10.91 15.39
CA TYR A 9 -17.67 -10.78 16.48
C TYR A 9 -16.63 -11.91 16.45
N GLY A 10 -15.49 -11.68 17.11
CA GLY A 10 -14.49 -12.70 17.36
C GLY A 10 -13.32 -12.71 16.39
N TYR A 11 -12.46 -13.72 16.52
CA TYR A 11 -11.27 -13.88 15.71
C TYR A 11 -11.65 -14.42 14.33
N VAL A 12 -10.95 -13.91 13.31
CA VAL A 12 -11.03 -14.41 11.94
C VAL A 12 -9.62 -14.45 11.39
N VAL A 13 -9.20 -15.63 10.94
CA VAL A 13 -7.87 -15.86 10.37
C VAL A 13 -8.00 -16.47 8.99
N ALA A 14 -7.14 -16.03 8.07
CA ALA A 14 -6.93 -16.72 6.80
C ALA A 14 -5.83 -17.76 6.99
N ASP A 15 -5.96 -18.93 6.38
CA ASP A 15 -4.89 -19.92 6.37
C ASP A 15 -3.66 -19.33 5.66
N PRO A 16 -2.48 -19.32 6.30
CA PRO A 16 -1.27 -18.72 5.73
C PRO A 16 -0.75 -19.43 4.48
N LEU A 17 -1.12 -20.70 4.28
CA LEU A 17 -0.76 -21.53 3.12
C LEU A 17 -1.85 -21.52 2.05
N ASP A 18 -3.09 -21.14 2.39
CA ASP A 18 -4.21 -21.05 1.46
C ASP A 18 -5.19 -19.91 1.86
N PRO A 19 -5.00 -18.68 1.35
CA PRO A 19 -5.79 -17.51 1.77
C PRO A 19 -7.25 -17.53 1.30
N ASP A 20 -7.68 -18.53 0.54
CA ASP A 20 -9.09 -18.75 0.23
C ASP A 20 -9.80 -19.57 1.32
N ILE A 21 -9.06 -20.18 2.25
CA ILE A 21 -9.58 -20.82 3.44
C ILE A 21 -9.53 -19.83 4.60
N ILE A 22 -10.70 -19.56 5.18
CA ILE A 22 -10.87 -18.62 6.29
C ILE A 22 -11.51 -19.36 7.45
N ILE A 23 -11.01 -19.13 8.66
CA ILE A 23 -11.49 -19.78 9.89
C ILE A 23 -11.81 -18.71 10.93
N GLY A 24 -13.01 -18.75 11.50
CA GLY A 24 -13.43 -17.79 12.52
C GLY A 24 -14.92 -17.90 12.89
N GLY A 25 -15.44 -16.91 13.63
CA GLY A 25 -16.83 -16.91 14.09
C GLY A 25 -17.08 -18.01 15.13
N LYS A 26 -18.06 -18.89 14.89
CA LYS A 26 -18.36 -20.10 15.72
C LYS A 26 -17.36 -21.25 15.54
N LEU A 27 -16.14 -20.92 15.14
CA LEU A 27 -15.16 -21.85 14.58
C LEU A 27 -15.68 -22.56 13.33
N THR A 28 -15.95 -21.77 12.30
CA THR A 28 -16.37 -22.26 10.98
C THR A 28 -15.22 -22.13 9.99
N ARG A 29 -14.96 -23.17 9.21
CA ARG A 29 -14.04 -23.18 8.05
C ARG A 29 -14.81 -22.80 6.79
N PHE A 30 -14.40 -21.72 6.13
CA PHE A 30 -15.01 -21.18 4.92
C PHE A 30 -14.06 -21.28 3.73
N ASP A 31 -14.52 -21.86 2.61
CA ASP A 31 -13.79 -21.88 1.35
C ASP A 31 -14.39 -20.84 0.38
N ARG A 32 -13.60 -19.80 0.07
CA ARG A 32 -14.00 -18.70 -0.82
C ARG A 32 -14.23 -19.12 -2.27
N ARG A 33 -13.67 -20.25 -2.70
CA ARG A 33 -13.79 -20.74 -4.08
C ARG A 33 -15.14 -21.40 -4.32
N THR A 34 -15.63 -22.14 -3.33
CA THR A 34 -16.90 -22.87 -3.40
C THR A 34 -18.05 -22.12 -2.70
N GLY A 35 -17.72 -21.17 -1.83
CA GLY A 35 -18.69 -20.48 -0.98
C GLY A 35 -19.25 -21.35 0.14
N GLN A 36 -18.63 -22.49 0.43
CA GLN A 36 -19.08 -23.43 1.46
C GLN A 36 -18.47 -23.12 2.82
N ALA A 37 -19.26 -23.33 3.86
CA ALA A 37 -18.89 -23.16 5.25
C ALA A 37 -19.14 -24.47 6.01
N GLN A 38 -18.22 -24.86 6.87
CA GLN A 38 -18.30 -26.08 7.68
C GLN A 38 -17.91 -25.77 9.12
N ASP A 39 -18.76 -26.18 10.07
CA ASP A 39 -18.43 -26.09 11.49
C ASP A 39 -17.37 -27.13 11.86
N ILE A 40 -16.32 -26.69 12.56
CA ILE A 40 -15.15 -27.50 12.92
C ILE A 40 -14.86 -27.43 14.42
N LEU A 41 -15.88 -27.20 15.25
CA LEU A 41 -15.75 -27.08 16.70
C LEU A 41 -15.29 -28.43 17.33
N PRO A 42 -14.27 -28.45 18.22
CA PRO A 42 -13.80 -29.70 18.84
C PRO A 42 -14.85 -30.36 19.75
N VAL A 43 -15.77 -29.56 20.31
CA VAL A 43 -16.86 -30.02 21.18
C VAL A 43 -18.18 -29.51 20.59
N PRO A 44 -18.73 -30.20 19.58
CA PRO A 44 -19.88 -29.71 18.80
C PRO A 44 -21.21 -29.72 19.57
N VAL A 45 -21.26 -30.42 20.71
CA VAL A 45 -22.44 -30.49 21.59
C VAL A 45 -22.06 -29.88 22.92
N GLN A 46 -22.89 -28.95 23.42
CA GLN A 46 -22.64 -28.29 24.69
C GLN A 46 -22.50 -29.30 25.84
N THR A 47 -21.43 -29.17 26.61
CA THR A 47 -21.18 -29.94 27.84
C THR A 47 -21.07 -28.98 29.02
N GLU A 48 -21.16 -29.50 30.25
CA GLU A 48 -21.05 -28.65 31.46
C GLU A 48 -19.62 -28.16 31.72
N ASP A 49 -18.62 -28.90 31.23
CA ASP A 49 -17.19 -28.66 31.49
C ASP A 49 -16.48 -27.84 30.41
N PHE A 50 -17.10 -27.68 29.23
CA PHE A 50 -16.58 -26.88 28.14
C PHE A 50 -17.35 -25.57 28.00
N ARG A 51 -16.63 -24.45 28.12
CA ARG A 51 -17.21 -23.10 28.10
C ARG A 51 -16.49 -22.26 27.06
N MET A 52 -17.27 -21.42 26.38
CA MET A 52 -16.77 -20.49 25.38
C MET A 52 -17.52 -19.16 25.52
N LEU A 53 -16.91 -18.09 25.00
CA LEU A 53 -17.58 -16.81 24.78
C LEU A 53 -17.78 -16.62 23.28
N ARG A 54 -18.55 -15.61 22.85
CA ARG A 54 -18.68 -15.30 21.42
C ARG A 54 -17.40 -14.77 20.76
N SER A 55 -16.36 -14.46 21.53
CA SER A 55 -15.08 -13.94 21.03
C SER A 55 -13.98 -14.96 21.33
N GLU A 56 -14.00 -16.05 20.58
CA GLU A 56 -13.15 -17.22 20.78
C GLU A 56 -11.80 -17.00 20.08
N PRO A 57 -10.67 -17.18 20.78
CA PRO A 57 -9.36 -17.11 20.14
C PRO A 57 -9.19 -18.20 19.10
N VAL A 58 -8.84 -17.78 17.89
CA VAL A 58 -8.40 -18.65 16.79
C VAL A 58 -7.15 -18.03 16.19
N VAL A 59 -6.01 -18.71 16.28
CA VAL A 59 -4.72 -18.16 15.82
C VAL A 59 -3.86 -19.23 15.18
N PHE A 60 -3.28 -18.94 14.02
CA PHE A 60 -2.20 -19.76 13.47
C PHE A 60 -0.90 -19.49 14.21
N SER A 61 -0.05 -20.50 14.33
CA SER A 61 1.31 -20.31 14.82
C SER A 61 2.13 -19.50 13.81
N PRO A 62 2.78 -18.40 14.23
CA PRO A 62 3.72 -17.68 13.38
C PRO A 62 5.01 -18.48 13.12
N PHE A 63 5.31 -19.48 13.97
CA PHE A 63 6.48 -20.36 13.80
C PHE A 63 6.19 -21.53 12.84
N ASP A 64 4.97 -22.10 12.89
CA ASP A 64 4.57 -23.26 12.10
C ASP A 64 3.23 -22.98 11.40
N PRO A 65 3.23 -22.68 10.09
CA PRO A 65 2.02 -22.24 9.38
C PRO A 65 0.96 -23.34 9.25
N HIS A 66 1.27 -24.60 9.57
CA HIS A 66 0.28 -25.68 9.61
C HIS A 66 -0.47 -25.77 10.94
N LEU A 67 0.06 -25.18 12.01
CA LEU A 67 -0.49 -25.32 13.36
C LEU A 67 -1.50 -24.21 13.66
N LEU A 68 -2.73 -24.60 13.96
CA LEU A 68 -3.82 -23.70 14.34
C LEU A 68 -4.24 -23.98 15.78
N PHE A 69 -4.45 -22.92 16.55
CA PHE A 69 -4.97 -22.98 17.90
C PHE A 69 -6.40 -22.45 17.98
N PHE A 70 -7.17 -23.05 18.88
CA PHE A 70 -8.51 -22.61 19.25
C PHE A 70 -8.66 -22.67 20.77
N ALA A 71 -9.38 -21.70 21.36
CA ALA A 71 -9.57 -21.69 22.80
C ALA A 71 -11.02 -21.42 23.23
N GLY A 72 -11.46 -22.25 24.18
CA GLY A 72 -12.57 -21.96 25.09
C GLY A 72 -12.03 -21.69 26.49
N ASN A 73 -12.54 -22.36 27.50
CA ASN A 73 -11.87 -22.46 28.82
C ASN A 73 -10.59 -23.32 28.79
N THR A 74 -10.44 -24.16 27.75
CA THR A 74 -9.26 -24.99 27.48
C THR A 74 -8.71 -24.68 26.09
N LEU A 75 -7.40 -24.88 25.89
CA LEU A 75 -6.71 -24.70 24.62
C LEU A 75 -6.66 -25.99 23.82
N TRP A 76 -6.88 -25.86 22.51
CA TRP A 76 -6.86 -26.94 21.53
C TRP A 76 -5.94 -26.59 20.36
N GLN A 77 -5.39 -27.61 19.70
CA GLN A 77 -4.60 -27.45 18.48
C GLN A 77 -5.05 -28.41 17.37
N THR A 78 -4.80 -28.02 16.12
CA THR A 78 -5.04 -28.82 14.92
C THR A 78 -3.96 -28.53 13.87
N ARG A 79 -3.73 -29.50 12.97
CA ARG A 79 -2.82 -29.38 11.82
C ARG A 79 -3.50 -29.59 10.47
N ASP A 80 -4.79 -29.86 10.49
CA ASP A 80 -5.62 -30.23 9.34
C ASP A 80 -6.87 -29.36 9.26
N ARG A 81 -6.73 -28.08 9.62
CA ARG A 81 -7.78 -27.07 9.51
C ARG A 81 -9.06 -27.47 10.26
N GLY A 82 -8.89 -28.10 11.42
CA GLY A 82 -9.96 -28.42 12.36
C GLY A 82 -10.71 -29.72 12.09
N ASP A 83 -10.19 -30.61 11.22
CA ASP A 83 -10.77 -31.95 11.08
C ASP A 83 -10.46 -32.82 12.31
N HIS A 84 -9.27 -32.66 12.91
CA HIS A 84 -8.89 -33.30 14.16
C HIS A 84 -8.30 -32.28 15.15
N TRP A 85 -8.82 -32.31 16.37
CA TRP A 85 -8.38 -31.44 17.46
C TRP A 85 -7.78 -32.22 18.62
N GLU A 86 -6.68 -31.70 19.17
CA GLU A 86 -6.05 -32.19 20.39
C GLU A 86 -6.18 -31.13 21.49
N LYS A 87 -6.66 -31.53 22.68
CA LYS A 87 -6.70 -30.67 23.86
C LYS A 87 -5.32 -30.61 24.51
N ILE A 88 -4.78 -29.40 24.65
CA ILE A 88 -3.42 -29.16 25.14
C ILE A 88 -3.37 -28.28 26.39
N SER A 89 -4.48 -28.12 27.11
CA SER A 89 -4.46 -27.48 28.43
C SER A 89 -5.58 -27.98 29.35
N PRO A 90 -5.40 -27.85 30.68
CA PRO A 90 -6.53 -27.85 31.60
C PRO A 90 -7.36 -26.56 31.45
N ASP A 91 -8.40 -26.41 32.27
CA ASP A 91 -9.17 -25.17 32.33
C ASP A 91 -8.32 -24.05 32.98
N LEU A 92 -7.92 -23.07 32.19
CA LEU A 92 -6.98 -22.01 32.59
C LEU A 92 -7.65 -20.80 33.26
N SER A 93 -8.98 -20.77 33.37
CA SER A 93 -9.72 -19.67 34.01
C SER A 93 -9.63 -19.68 35.55
N ARG A 94 -10.03 -18.62 36.23
CA ARG A 94 -10.10 -18.61 37.70
C ARG A 94 -11.20 -19.56 38.19
N PRO A 95 -10.91 -20.51 39.09
CA PRO A 95 -11.94 -21.39 39.65
C PRO A 95 -12.90 -20.62 40.58
N ASN A 96 -12.38 -19.63 41.30
CA ASN A 96 -13.11 -18.77 42.22
C ASN A 96 -12.68 -17.32 41.99
N TYR A 97 -13.62 -16.38 42.17
CA TYR A 97 -13.37 -14.96 41.98
C TYR A 97 -14.18 -14.13 42.98
N GLU A 98 -13.61 -12.99 43.36
CA GLU A 98 -14.36 -11.97 44.09
C GLU A 98 -15.28 -11.20 43.14
N ARG A 99 -16.43 -10.75 43.63
CA ARG A 99 -17.35 -9.93 42.83
C ARG A 99 -16.89 -8.47 42.84
N PRO A 100 -16.84 -7.79 41.69
CA PRO A 100 -16.33 -6.42 41.64
C PRO A 100 -17.34 -5.48 42.27
N ALA A 101 -16.87 -4.38 42.86
CA ALA A 101 -17.74 -3.39 43.48
C ALA A 101 -18.70 -2.73 42.46
N SER A 102 -18.32 -2.67 41.18
CA SER A 102 -19.08 -2.06 40.08
C SER A 102 -20.48 -2.65 39.86
N ILE A 103 -20.75 -3.89 40.27
CA ILE A 103 -22.09 -4.48 40.13
C ILE A 103 -23.13 -3.88 41.10
N GLY A 104 -22.67 -3.15 42.14
CA GLY A 104 -23.51 -2.41 43.08
C GLY A 104 -24.68 -3.24 43.63
N LYS A 105 -25.91 -2.76 43.40
CA LYS A 105 -27.15 -3.37 43.89
C LYS A 105 -27.42 -4.79 43.37
N TYR A 106 -26.74 -5.23 42.31
CA TYR A 106 -26.92 -6.57 41.72
C TYR A 106 -26.06 -7.65 42.39
N LYS A 107 -25.36 -7.31 43.50
CA LYS A 107 -24.45 -8.24 44.19
C LYS A 107 -25.12 -9.54 44.62
N ASP A 108 -26.34 -9.48 45.15
CA ASP A 108 -27.05 -10.67 45.64
C ASP A 108 -27.49 -11.59 44.49
N ASP A 109 -27.98 -11.02 43.40
CA ASP A 109 -28.37 -11.79 42.20
C ASP A 109 -27.14 -12.42 41.53
N ALA A 110 -26.05 -11.67 41.42
CA ALA A 110 -24.76 -12.19 40.95
C ALA A 110 -24.24 -13.31 41.87
N THR A 111 -24.56 -13.27 43.17
CA THR A 111 -24.22 -14.34 44.11
C THR A 111 -24.96 -15.63 43.82
N LYS A 112 -26.26 -15.55 43.59
CA LYS A 112 -27.10 -16.72 43.27
C LYS A 112 -26.72 -17.37 41.95
N GLN A 113 -26.18 -16.58 41.02
CA GLN A 113 -25.74 -17.05 39.69
C GLN A 113 -24.25 -17.42 39.63
N ALA A 114 -23.54 -17.40 40.77
CA ALA A 114 -22.10 -17.59 40.81
C ALA A 114 -21.71 -19.03 40.43
N HIS A 115 -21.08 -19.15 39.27
CA HIS A 115 -20.37 -20.34 38.84
C HIS A 115 -19.13 -19.91 38.04
N ARG A 116 -18.21 -20.84 37.80
CA ARG A 116 -17.03 -20.59 36.97
C ARG A 116 -17.48 -20.24 35.55
N ARG A 117 -17.19 -19.02 35.11
CA ARG A 117 -17.58 -18.51 33.77
C ARG A 117 -16.42 -18.10 32.90
N GLY A 118 -15.23 -17.92 33.49
CA GLY A 118 -14.07 -17.46 32.75
C GLY A 118 -13.64 -18.44 31.66
N VAL A 119 -13.04 -17.87 30.62
CA VAL A 119 -12.46 -18.57 29.47
C VAL A 119 -11.14 -17.92 29.07
N ILE A 120 -10.40 -18.61 28.20
CA ILE A 120 -9.24 -18.02 27.53
C ILE A 120 -9.76 -17.00 26.51
N TYR A 121 -9.25 -15.78 26.60
CA TYR A 121 -9.65 -14.64 25.76
C TYR A 121 -8.56 -14.24 24.75
N THR A 122 -7.31 -14.65 24.99
CA THR A 122 -6.20 -14.43 24.06
C THR A 122 -5.23 -15.60 24.12
N VAL A 123 -4.71 -15.99 22.95
CA VAL A 123 -3.66 -17.00 22.79
C VAL A 123 -2.56 -16.38 21.95
N ALA A 124 -1.32 -16.44 22.43
CA ALA A 124 -0.16 -15.88 21.76
C ALA A 124 0.95 -16.94 21.66
N PRO A 125 0.94 -17.77 20.60
CA PRO A 125 2.05 -18.67 20.30
C PRO A 125 3.30 -17.87 19.95
N SER A 126 4.46 -18.33 20.39
CA SER A 126 5.73 -17.65 20.16
C SER A 126 6.15 -17.74 18.69
N PRO A 127 6.60 -16.62 18.06
CA PRO A 127 7.22 -16.65 16.73
C PRO A 127 8.64 -17.24 16.74
N LEU A 128 9.22 -17.50 17.92
CA LEU A 128 10.61 -17.95 18.09
C LEU A 128 10.72 -19.38 18.62
N ASP A 129 9.64 -19.97 19.14
CA ASP A 129 9.64 -21.29 19.78
C ASP A 129 8.26 -21.95 19.67
N ALA A 130 8.16 -23.00 18.85
CA ALA A 130 6.92 -23.74 18.62
C ALA A 130 6.28 -24.34 19.89
N LYS A 131 7.06 -24.56 20.96
CA LYS A 131 6.56 -25.16 22.22
C LYS A 131 6.10 -24.11 23.22
N ARG A 132 6.33 -22.84 22.94
CA ARG A 132 6.02 -21.74 23.85
C ARG A 132 4.72 -21.05 23.46
N ILE A 133 3.77 -21.05 24.39
CA ILE A 133 2.45 -20.44 24.18
C ILE A 133 2.07 -19.66 25.43
N TRP A 134 1.68 -18.41 25.24
CA TRP A 134 1.07 -17.59 26.26
C TRP A 134 -0.46 -17.63 26.12
N SER A 135 -1.15 -17.62 27.26
CA SER A 135 -2.61 -17.61 27.32
C SER A 135 -3.08 -16.57 28.33
N GLY A 136 -4.11 -15.81 27.97
CA GLY A 136 -4.72 -14.80 28.83
C GLY A 136 -6.23 -15.01 28.93
N THR A 137 -6.80 -14.86 30.12
CA THR A 137 -8.24 -15.11 30.36
C THR A 137 -9.04 -13.83 30.56
N ASP A 138 -10.35 -13.91 30.34
CA ASP A 138 -11.26 -12.78 30.53
C ASP A 138 -11.49 -12.42 32.02
N ASP A 139 -11.10 -13.32 32.91
CA ASP A 139 -11.09 -13.13 34.36
C ASP A 139 -9.72 -12.81 34.95
N GLY A 140 -8.71 -12.54 34.10
CA GLY A 140 -7.46 -11.89 34.51
C GLY A 140 -6.34 -12.82 34.95
N LEU A 141 -6.21 -14.01 34.36
CA LEU A 141 -5.05 -14.87 34.51
C LEU A 141 -4.19 -14.87 33.24
N ILE A 142 -2.88 -14.93 33.43
CA ILE A 142 -1.87 -15.16 32.40
C ILE A 142 -1.18 -16.49 32.70
N HIS A 143 -1.15 -17.38 31.72
CA HIS A 143 -0.51 -18.68 31.79
C HIS A 143 0.54 -18.83 30.68
N LEU A 144 1.59 -19.58 30.99
CA LEU A 144 2.67 -19.90 30.07
C LEU A 144 2.90 -21.42 30.04
N THR A 145 3.05 -21.96 28.84
CA THR A 145 3.67 -23.27 28.59
C THR A 145 4.95 -23.09 27.78
N THR A 146 5.93 -23.96 28.01
CA THR A 146 7.19 -24.03 27.24
C THR A 146 7.46 -25.44 26.72
N ASP A 147 6.49 -26.35 26.80
CA ASP A 147 6.61 -27.77 26.44
C ASP A 147 5.52 -28.23 25.46
N GLY A 148 4.86 -27.29 24.77
CA GLY A 148 3.79 -27.56 23.81
C GLY A 148 2.43 -27.81 24.46
N GLY A 149 2.25 -27.43 25.73
CA GLY A 149 0.98 -27.53 26.45
C GLY A 149 0.85 -28.74 27.38
N GLN A 150 1.91 -29.52 27.57
CA GLN A 150 1.92 -30.62 28.54
C GLN A 150 1.80 -30.09 29.96
N THR A 151 2.48 -28.99 30.27
CA THR A 151 2.37 -28.28 31.55
C THR A 151 2.12 -26.78 31.36
N TRP A 152 1.41 -26.19 32.31
CA TRP A 152 1.05 -24.76 32.31
C TRP A 152 1.34 -24.12 33.66
N THR A 153 2.06 -22.99 33.63
CA THR A 153 2.39 -22.21 34.83
C THR A 153 1.57 -20.93 34.84
N ASN A 154 0.94 -20.61 35.97
CA ASN A 154 0.33 -19.31 36.18
C ASN A 154 1.44 -18.28 36.46
N VAL A 155 1.54 -17.27 35.60
CA VAL A 155 2.57 -16.22 35.64
C VAL A 155 1.92 -14.84 35.76
N THR A 156 0.70 -14.78 36.30
CA THR A 156 -0.07 -13.53 36.45
C THR A 156 0.62 -12.58 37.43
N PRO A 157 0.83 -11.29 37.08
CA PRO A 157 1.27 -10.29 38.03
C PRO A 157 0.35 -10.23 39.27
N PRO A 158 0.88 -10.12 40.50
CA PRO A 158 0.04 -10.06 41.71
C PRO A 158 -0.93 -8.88 41.76
N THR A 159 -0.67 -7.83 40.99
CA THR A 159 -1.52 -6.64 40.85
C THR A 159 -2.75 -6.89 39.97
N ILE A 160 -2.80 -7.98 39.22
CA ILE A 160 -3.96 -8.34 38.38
C ILE A 160 -4.96 -9.19 39.19
N SER A 161 -6.11 -8.60 39.49
CA SER A 161 -7.23 -9.23 40.17
C SER A 161 -8.25 -9.85 39.21
N ALA A 162 -9.27 -10.52 39.77
CA ALA A 162 -10.40 -11.01 38.98
C ALA A 162 -11.06 -9.87 38.19
N TRP A 163 -11.62 -10.21 37.01
CA TRP A 163 -12.34 -9.30 36.10
C TRP A 163 -11.50 -8.26 35.36
N GLN A 164 -10.20 -8.22 35.59
CA GLN A 164 -9.26 -7.47 34.75
C GLN A 164 -8.92 -8.31 33.51
N LYS A 165 -9.74 -8.17 32.47
CA LYS A 165 -9.65 -8.99 31.26
C LYS A 165 -8.28 -8.82 30.61
N ILE A 166 -7.55 -9.92 30.42
CA ILE A 166 -6.37 -9.92 29.55
C ILE A 166 -6.88 -9.88 28.12
N SER A 167 -6.95 -8.67 27.55
CA SER A 167 -7.62 -8.48 26.26
C SER A 167 -6.79 -9.00 25.10
N LEU A 168 -5.46 -8.95 25.23
CA LEU A 168 -4.52 -9.33 24.20
C LEU A 168 -3.13 -9.57 24.80
N ILE A 169 -2.44 -10.60 24.34
CA ILE A 169 -1.01 -10.82 24.60
C ILE A 169 -0.27 -10.79 23.27
N GLU A 170 0.88 -10.12 23.25
CA GLU A 170 1.86 -10.20 22.18
C GLU A 170 3.08 -10.98 22.67
N ALA A 171 3.44 -12.05 21.96
CA ALA A 171 4.64 -12.82 22.26
C ALA A 171 5.85 -12.14 21.60
N GLY A 172 6.97 -12.03 22.30
CA GLY A 172 8.14 -11.31 21.80
C GLY A 172 8.66 -11.85 20.47
N HIS A 173 8.92 -10.94 19.53
CA HIS A 173 9.49 -11.24 18.21
C HIS A 173 11.02 -11.36 18.21
N PHE A 174 11.68 -10.88 19.28
CA PHE A 174 13.15 -10.86 19.39
C PHE A 174 13.72 -11.64 20.58
N ASP A 175 12.87 -12.03 21.54
CA ASP A 175 13.23 -12.87 22.68
C ASP A 175 12.01 -13.68 23.11
N ALA A 176 12.13 -15.01 23.12
CA ALA A 176 11.04 -15.92 23.49
C ALA A 176 10.58 -15.74 24.96
N ASN A 177 11.39 -15.14 25.83
CA ASN A 177 11.02 -14.84 27.21
C ASN A 177 10.22 -13.54 27.37
N THR A 178 10.10 -12.76 26.29
CA THR A 178 9.39 -11.48 26.29
C THR A 178 7.92 -11.66 25.94
N ALA A 179 7.06 -10.92 26.62
CA ALA A 179 5.65 -10.78 26.26
C ALA A 179 5.10 -9.43 26.75
N TYR A 180 4.10 -8.92 26.03
CA TYR A 180 3.35 -7.71 26.37
C TYR A 180 1.88 -8.05 26.52
N ALA A 181 1.24 -7.62 27.61
CA ALA A 181 -0.15 -7.92 27.91
C ALA A 181 -0.96 -6.62 28.04
N ALA A 182 -1.96 -6.45 27.18
CA ALA A 182 -2.99 -5.42 27.34
C ALA A 182 -4.06 -5.91 28.31
N VAL A 183 -4.41 -5.08 29.28
CA VAL A 183 -5.42 -5.40 30.30
C VAL A 183 -6.56 -4.41 30.20
N ASN A 184 -7.75 -4.92 29.86
CA ASN A 184 -8.96 -4.11 29.75
C ASN A 184 -9.78 -4.22 31.05
N THR A 185 -9.96 -3.07 31.70
CA THR A 185 -10.61 -2.95 33.00
C THR A 185 -11.96 -2.21 32.92
N PHE A 186 -12.49 -1.99 31.70
CA PHE A 186 -13.74 -1.26 31.45
C PHE A 186 -14.92 -1.80 32.26
N ARG A 187 -14.98 -3.13 32.50
CA ARG A 187 -16.09 -3.80 33.20
C ARG A 187 -16.11 -3.59 34.72
N ILE A 188 -15.05 -3.01 35.27
CA ILE A 188 -14.90 -2.76 36.71
C ILE A 188 -14.75 -1.28 37.05
N ASP A 189 -15.22 -0.41 36.14
CA ASP A 189 -15.21 1.06 36.29
C ASP A 189 -13.81 1.68 36.48
N ASP A 190 -12.75 0.97 36.09
CA ASP A 190 -11.40 1.52 36.01
C ASP A 190 -11.11 1.96 34.57
N LEU A 191 -10.94 3.27 34.38
CA LEU A 191 -10.74 3.88 33.06
C LEU A 191 -9.28 4.07 32.68
N ARG A 192 -8.35 3.62 33.53
CA ARG A 192 -6.91 3.80 33.32
C ARG A 192 -6.36 2.85 32.25
N PRO A 193 -5.30 3.25 31.53
CA PRO A 193 -4.56 2.34 30.67
C PRO A 193 -3.79 1.32 31.51
N HIS A 194 -3.76 0.07 31.05
CA HIS A 194 -2.95 -0.99 31.64
C HIS A 194 -2.28 -1.83 30.55
N ILE A 195 -0.95 -1.80 30.53
CA ILE A 195 -0.09 -2.64 29.70
C ILE A 195 1.03 -3.16 30.58
N PHE A 196 1.25 -4.47 30.60
CA PHE A 196 2.34 -5.09 31.34
C PHE A 196 3.34 -5.72 30.39
N ALA A 197 4.64 -5.54 30.64
CA ALA A 197 5.73 -6.18 29.92
C ALA A 197 6.50 -7.12 30.84
N THR A 198 6.89 -8.28 30.31
CA THR A 198 7.85 -9.21 30.90
C THR A 198 8.99 -9.45 29.92
N HIS A 199 10.20 -9.69 30.44
CA HIS A 199 11.34 -10.18 29.67
C HIS A 199 11.97 -11.46 30.26
N ASP A 200 11.33 -12.08 31.24
CA ASP A 200 11.89 -13.21 32.00
C ASP A 200 10.93 -14.42 32.11
N SER A 201 10.07 -14.61 31.10
CA SER A 201 9.02 -15.62 31.09
C SER A 201 7.93 -15.42 32.16
N GLY A 202 7.61 -14.17 32.49
CA GLY A 202 6.50 -13.80 33.38
C GLY A 202 6.82 -13.94 34.86
N LYS A 203 8.11 -14.07 35.23
CA LYS A 203 8.53 -14.06 36.63
C LYS A 203 8.39 -12.65 37.22
N THR A 204 8.68 -11.64 36.41
CA THR A 204 8.46 -10.24 36.75
C THR A 204 7.72 -9.52 35.62
N TRP A 205 6.88 -8.56 36.01
CA TRP A 205 6.10 -7.74 35.09
C TRP A 205 6.22 -6.27 35.47
N THR A 206 6.37 -5.42 34.47
CA THR A 206 6.45 -3.96 34.61
C THR A 206 5.28 -3.33 33.88
N GLU A 207 4.57 -2.39 34.53
CA GLU A 207 3.53 -1.61 33.87
C GLU A 207 4.14 -0.51 33.00
N ILE A 208 3.79 -0.49 31.72
CA ILE A 208 4.42 0.33 30.68
C ILE A 208 3.40 1.24 29.98
N VAL A 209 2.82 2.19 30.71
CA VAL A 209 1.72 3.06 30.22
C VAL A 209 2.05 4.55 30.21
N ASN A 210 3.28 4.92 30.55
CA ASN A 210 3.72 6.31 30.62
C ASN A 210 3.53 7.03 29.27
N GLY A 211 2.80 8.14 29.24
CA GLY A 211 2.46 8.89 28.02
C GLY A 211 1.10 8.54 27.41
N ILE A 212 0.45 7.44 27.82
CA ILE A 212 -0.96 7.18 27.49
C ILE A 212 -1.85 7.95 28.48
N PRO A 213 -2.84 8.75 28.04
CA PRO A 213 -3.73 9.47 28.95
C PRO A 213 -4.52 8.54 29.88
N ALA A 214 -4.74 8.98 31.12
CA ALA A 214 -5.30 8.18 32.21
C ALA A 214 -6.78 7.75 32.02
N ASP A 215 -7.44 8.22 30.95
CA ASP A 215 -8.82 7.89 30.60
C ASP A 215 -8.93 7.10 29.28
N GLN A 216 -7.84 6.43 28.89
CA GLN A 216 -7.74 5.63 27.68
C GLN A 216 -7.39 4.18 27.99
N ILE A 217 -8.42 3.39 28.27
CA ILE A 217 -8.30 1.95 28.46
C ILE A 217 -7.68 1.31 27.21
N VAL A 218 -6.77 0.38 27.44
CA VAL A 218 -6.05 -0.34 26.38
C VAL A 218 -6.80 -1.63 26.02
N ASN A 219 -6.90 -1.90 24.73
CA ASN A 219 -7.45 -3.13 24.19
C ASN A 219 -6.37 -4.03 23.57
N ALA A 220 -5.35 -3.42 22.94
CA ALA A 220 -4.34 -4.13 22.17
C ALA A 220 -2.95 -3.54 22.39
N VAL A 221 -1.93 -4.39 22.38
CA VAL A 221 -0.51 -4.02 22.33
C VAL A 221 0.20 -4.93 21.33
N ARG A 222 0.96 -4.37 20.39
CA ARG A 222 1.71 -5.13 19.38
C ARG A 222 3.15 -4.69 19.34
N GLU A 223 4.07 -5.64 19.20
CA GLU A 223 5.47 -5.38 18.90
C GLU A 223 5.68 -5.43 17.39
N ASP A 224 6.44 -4.48 16.85
CA ASP A 224 6.84 -4.54 15.45
C ASP A 224 7.82 -5.70 15.24
N PRO A 225 7.58 -6.61 14.28
CA PRO A 225 8.41 -7.79 14.08
C PRO A 225 9.81 -7.48 13.49
N GLU A 226 10.07 -6.26 13.03
CA GLU A 226 11.35 -5.88 12.41
C GLU A 226 12.21 -4.94 13.27
N ARG A 227 11.60 -4.10 14.11
CA ARG A 227 12.27 -3.18 15.02
C ARG A 227 11.96 -3.50 16.48
N LYS A 228 12.93 -4.11 17.15
CA LYS A 228 12.91 -4.32 18.60
C LYS A 228 12.62 -3.02 19.35
N GLY A 229 11.66 -3.08 20.28
CA GLY A 229 11.23 -1.96 21.11
C GLY A 229 10.36 -0.91 20.40
N LEU A 230 9.96 -1.13 19.14
CA LEU A 230 8.84 -0.41 18.53
C LEU A 230 7.54 -1.13 18.89
N LEU A 231 6.68 -0.47 19.65
CA LEU A 231 5.39 -1.02 20.08
C LEU A 231 4.25 -0.11 19.63
N PHE A 232 3.08 -0.70 19.41
CA PHE A 232 1.83 -0.01 19.11
C PHE A 232 0.75 -0.40 20.12
N ALA A 233 -0.03 0.56 20.60
CA ALA A 233 -1.13 0.31 21.55
C ALA A 233 -2.46 0.84 21.01
N GLY A 234 -3.48 -0.02 20.97
CA GLY A 234 -4.85 0.33 20.61
C GLY A 234 -5.67 0.59 21.86
N THR A 235 -6.30 1.77 21.94
CA THR A 235 -7.06 2.23 23.11
C THR A 235 -8.52 2.53 22.76
N GLU A 236 -9.34 2.84 23.75
CA GLU A 236 -10.71 3.33 23.54
C GLU A 236 -10.80 4.66 22.75
N LYS A 237 -9.69 5.38 22.53
CA LYS A 237 -9.69 6.69 21.83
C LYS A 237 -8.70 6.82 20.66
N GLY A 238 -7.94 5.77 20.33
CA GLY A 238 -7.01 5.78 19.20
C GLY A 238 -5.78 4.90 19.40
N VAL A 239 -4.79 5.11 18.54
CA VAL A 239 -3.52 4.36 18.53
C VAL A 239 -2.39 5.19 19.15
N HIS A 240 -1.49 4.54 19.89
CA HIS A 240 -0.24 5.09 20.39
C HIS A 240 0.95 4.28 19.88
N VAL A 241 2.11 4.91 19.83
CA VAL A 241 3.39 4.29 19.46
C VAL A 241 4.42 4.53 20.55
N SER A 242 5.23 3.53 20.83
CA SER A 242 6.41 3.61 21.68
C SER A 242 7.64 3.24 20.87
N PHE A 243 8.72 3.99 21.01
CA PHE A 243 10.00 3.72 20.33
C PHE A 243 11.05 3.09 21.27
N ASN A 244 10.69 2.88 22.54
CA ASN A 244 11.56 2.51 23.64
C ASN A 244 10.92 1.43 24.53
N ASP A 245 10.35 0.40 23.90
CA ASP A 245 9.91 -0.81 24.60
C ASP A 245 8.82 -0.58 25.66
N GLY A 246 8.02 0.47 25.47
CA GLY A 246 6.90 0.84 26.32
C GLY A 246 7.24 1.82 27.43
N SER A 247 8.50 2.24 27.58
CA SER A 247 8.88 3.19 28.64
C SER A 247 8.27 4.58 28.45
N SER A 248 7.93 4.96 27.21
CA SER A 248 7.06 6.11 26.92
C SER A 248 6.27 5.96 25.62
N TRP A 249 5.03 6.45 25.62
CA TRP A 249 4.11 6.40 24.51
C TRP A 249 3.76 7.78 23.96
N GLU A 250 3.51 7.84 22.66
CA GLU A 250 3.04 9.03 21.95
C GLU A 250 1.82 8.70 21.11
N SER A 251 0.96 9.70 20.88
CA SER A 251 -0.22 9.49 20.05
C SER A 251 0.18 9.26 18.58
N LEU A 252 -0.35 8.19 17.98
CA LEU A 252 -0.30 7.91 16.54
C LEU A 252 -1.69 8.08 15.90
N ARG A 253 -2.54 8.94 16.47
CA ARG A 253 -3.93 9.06 16.03
C ARG A 253 -4.06 9.71 14.65
N LEU A 254 -3.19 10.65 14.26
CA LEU A 254 -3.25 11.33 12.94
C LEU A 254 -4.68 11.77 12.57
N ASN A 255 -5.22 11.29 11.43
CA ASN A 255 -6.58 11.53 10.96
C ASN A 255 -7.62 10.50 11.47
N LEU A 256 -7.21 9.52 12.27
CA LEU A 256 -8.11 8.57 12.91
C LEU A 256 -9.04 9.35 13.88
N PRO A 257 -10.35 9.29 13.72
CA PRO A 257 -11.28 9.85 14.68
C PRO A 257 -11.14 9.14 16.03
N ALA A 258 -11.42 9.83 17.14
CA ALA A 258 -11.44 9.20 18.46
C ALA A 258 -12.44 8.02 18.46
N SER A 259 -11.90 6.81 18.44
CA SER A 259 -12.64 5.57 18.24
C SER A 259 -11.97 4.47 19.04
N SER A 260 -12.76 3.53 19.55
CA SER A 260 -12.23 2.36 20.23
C SER A 260 -11.53 1.44 19.24
N VAL A 261 -10.20 1.35 19.35
CA VAL A 261 -9.37 0.40 18.61
C VAL A 261 -9.37 -0.91 19.36
N ARG A 262 -9.96 -1.96 18.78
CA ARG A 262 -10.16 -3.27 19.41
C ARG A 262 -9.01 -4.23 19.13
N ASP A 263 -8.35 -4.08 17.99
CA ASP A 263 -7.19 -4.88 17.63
C ASP A 263 -6.26 -4.09 16.70
N LEU A 264 -4.99 -4.50 16.67
CA LEU A 264 -3.94 -4.01 15.79
C LEU A 264 -3.22 -5.20 15.16
N ILE A 265 -2.79 -5.09 13.91
CA ILE A 265 -1.85 -6.05 13.32
C ILE A 265 -0.82 -5.30 12.48
N VAL A 266 0.45 -5.69 12.61
CA VAL A 266 1.51 -5.27 11.68
C VAL A 266 1.57 -6.30 10.56
N LYS A 267 1.28 -5.87 9.33
CA LYS A 267 1.30 -6.72 8.13
C LYS A 267 2.33 -6.19 7.15
N GLY A 268 3.51 -6.80 7.14
CA GLY A 268 4.65 -6.28 6.36
C GLY A 268 5.01 -4.89 6.86
N ASP A 269 4.89 -3.91 5.97
CA ASP A 269 5.17 -2.50 6.26
C ASP A 269 3.91 -1.70 6.64
N ASP A 270 2.75 -2.33 6.85
CA ASP A 270 1.51 -1.62 7.20
C ASP A 270 1.07 -1.88 8.63
N LEU A 271 0.50 -0.86 9.29
CA LEU A 271 -0.19 -1.01 10.57
C LEU A 271 -1.70 -0.93 10.34
N VAL A 272 -2.40 -2.03 10.61
CA VAL A 272 -3.86 -2.12 10.46
C VAL A 272 -4.53 -2.02 11.82
N ALA A 273 -5.56 -1.20 11.91
CA ALA A 273 -6.36 -0.98 13.12
C ALA A 273 -7.84 -1.35 12.89
N ALA A 274 -8.34 -2.28 13.72
CA ALA A 274 -9.75 -2.63 13.76
C ALA A 274 -10.47 -1.76 14.79
N THR A 275 -11.51 -1.01 14.38
CA THR A 275 -12.24 -0.11 15.26
C THR A 275 -13.65 -0.62 15.59
N HIS A 276 -14.19 -0.21 16.72
CA HIS A 276 -15.58 -0.46 17.09
C HIS A 276 -16.51 0.54 16.36
N GLY A 277 -17.16 0.08 15.28
CA GLY A 277 -18.20 0.83 14.57
C GLY A 277 -17.72 1.89 13.57
N ARG A 278 -16.41 1.98 13.28
CA ARG A 278 -15.83 2.96 12.34
C ARG A 278 -14.88 2.35 11.30
N GLY A 279 -15.10 1.07 10.98
CA GLY A 279 -14.37 0.33 9.96
C GLY A 279 -12.96 -0.09 10.36
N PHE A 280 -12.19 -0.54 9.38
CA PHE A 280 -10.76 -0.82 9.49
C PHE A 280 -9.99 0.39 8.96
N TRP A 281 -8.84 0.68 9.57
CA TRP A 281 -7.93 1.75 9.16
C TRP A 281 -6.56 1.15 8.88
N ILE A 282 -5.87 1.66 7.87
CA ILE A 282 -4.53 1.21 7.52
C ILE A 282 -3.64 2.45 7.50
N LEU A 283 -2.57 2.42 8.30
CA LEU A 283 -1.44 3.33 8.13
C LEU A 283 -0.46 2.63 7.20
N ASP A 284 -0.54 2.97 5.91
CA ASP A 284 0.33 2.39 4.89
C ASP A 284 1.79 2.81 5.15
N ASN A 285 2.70 1.85 5.06
CA ASN A 285 4.15 2.06 5.13
C ASN A 285 4.62 2.77 6.43
N ILE A 286 4.84 1.98 7.47
CA ILE A 286 5.43 2.36 8.76
C ILE A 286 6.96 2.34 8.76
N THR A 287 7.61 2.11 7.61
CA THR A 287 9.08 2.09 7.54
C THR A 287 9.75 3.39 8.03
N PRO A 288 9.13 4.59 7.94
CA PRO A 288 9.68 5.76 8.62
C PRO A 288 9.71 5.61 10.14
N LEU A 289 8.67 5.04 10.76
CA LEU A 289 8.63 4.79 12.21
C LEU A 289 9.74 3.83 12.63
N ARG A 290 10.03 2.80 11.81
CA ARG A 290 11.14 1.88 12.06
C ARG A 290 12.51 2.57 12.01
N GLN A 291 12.60 3.69 11.33
CA GLN A 291 13.84 4.43 11.14
C GLN A 291 14.04 5.58 12.12
N LEU A 292 13.04 5.95 12.93
CA LEU A 292 13.11 7.05 13.91
C LEU A 292 13.76 6.62 15.25
N ASP A 293 14.31 7.60 15.97
CA ASP A 293 15.15 7.41 17.17
C ASP A 293 14.46 7.20 18.50
N ARG A 294 15.21 6.48 19.35
CA ARG A 294 15.08 6.39 20.81
C ARG A 294 15.50 7.72 21.49
N PRO A 295 14.87 8.09 22.63
CA PRO A 295 15.32 9.22 23.45
C PRO A 295 16.73 9.04 24.05
N GLU A 296 17.40 10.16 24.33
CA GLU A 296 18.66 10.24 25.07
C GLU A 296 18.53 9.65 26.50
N GLY A 297 19.51 8.84 26.93
CA GLY A 297 19.76 8.61 28.36
C GLY A 297 19.63 7.17 28.90
N GLU A 298 19.23 6.16 28.12
CA GLU A 298 19.21 4.77 28.62
C GLU A 298 20.51 4.00 28.30
N PRO A 299 21.19 3.40 29.29
CA PRO A 299 22.30 2.49 29.04
C PRO A 299 21.81 1.21 28.35
N SER A 300 22.52 0.80 27.31
CA SER A 300 22.35 -0.49 26.63
C SER A 300 22.24 -1.65 27.64
N PRO A 301 21.25 -2.56 27.53
CA PRO A 301 21.39 -3.87 28.13
C PRO A 301 22.47 -4.62 27.34
N THR A 302 23.66 -4.63 27.92
CA THR A 302 24.75 -5.59 27.72
C THR A 302 25.35 -5.71 26.31
N SER A 303 26.64 -5.34 26.26
CA SER A 303 27.63 -5.65 25.25
C SER A 303 27.65 -7.12 24.80
N SER A 304 27.51 -7.35 23.50
CA SER A 304 28.39 -8.23 22.71
C SER A 304 28.21 -7.91 21.22
N ARG A 305 29.34 -7.63 20.56
CA ARG A 305 29.53 -7.21 19.16
C ARG A 305 29.04 -8.30 18.19
N THR A 306 28.61 -8.04 16.95
CA THR A 306 29.37 -7.45 15.84
C THR A 306 28.48 -7.05 14.65
N ASN A 307 28.93 -6.01 13.92
CA ASN A 307 28.62 -5.62 12.53
C ASN A 307 27.38 -4.74 12.26
N GLY A 308 27.59 -3.42 12.33
CA GLY A 308 27.25 -2.53 11.21
C GLY A 308 25.86 -1.92 11.11
N ALA A 309 25.05 -1.85 12.17
CA ALA A 309 23.82 -1.05 12.13
C ALA A 309 24.15 0.44 12.36
N PRO A 310 23.76 1.38 11.48
CA PRO A 310 23.93 2.80 11.74
C PRO A 310 23.13 3.18 12.99
N ALA A 311 23.71 4.06 13.82
CA ALA A 311 22.96 4.74 14.88
C ALA A 311 21.71 5.36 14.24
N LEU A 312 20.55 5.12 14.85
CA LEU A 312 19.33 5.73 14.37
C LEU A 312 19.50 7.30 14.48
N PRO A 313 18.84 8.14 13.64
CA PRO A 313 18.88 9.62 13.69
C PRO A 313 17.72 10.33 14.44
N ARG A 314 18.06 11.41 15.16
CA ARG A 314 17.15 12.23 15.98
C ARG A 314 16.05 12.88 15.14
N ARG A 315 14.86 13.08 15.73
CA ARG A 315 13.69 13.74 15.10
C ARG A 315 13.92 15.18 14.60
N SER A 316 15.09 15.77 14.84
CA SER A 316 15.41 17.17 14.52
C SER A 316 16.16 17.36 13.19
N GLU A 317 16.51 16.30 12.46
CA GLU A 317 17.35 16.41 11.26
C GLU A 317 16.58 16.11 9.97
N THR A 318 16.80 16.93 8.94
CA THR A 318 16.27 16.66 7.58
C THR A 318 16.77 15.32 7.08
N ARG A 319 15.87 14.49 6.53
CA ARG A 319 16.18 13.10 6.16
C ARG A 319 15.35 12.61 4.98
N LEU A 320 15.98 11.76 4.16
CA LEU A 320 15.31 10.82 3.27
C LEU A 320 15.26 9.44 3.95
N PHE A 321 14.07 8.91 4.19
CA PHE A 321 13.91 7.57 4.76
C PHE A 321 14.17 6.53 3.68
N LYS A 322 14.77 5.39 4.06
CA LYS A 322 14.88 4.24 3.16
C LYS A 322 13.45 3.82 2.79
N PRO A 323 13.06 3.86 1.50
CA PRO A 323 11.76 3.40 1.07
C PRO A 323 11.56 1.91 1.33
N GLN A 324 10.31 1.50 1.51
CA GLN A 324 9.94 0.08 1.41
C GLN A 324 10.20 -0.48 0.01
N THR A 325 10.18 -1.80 -0.11
CA THR A 325 10.20 -2.44 -1.44
C THR A 325 8.92 -2.03 -2.19
N ALA A 326 9.07 -1.39 -3.34
CA ALA A 326 7.95 -1.00 -4.17
C ALA A 326 7.50 -2.18 -5.04
N LEU A 327 6.20 -2.49 -5.05
CA LEU A 327 5.65 -3.55 -5.87
C LEU A 327 5.08 -2.98 -7.16
N ARG A 328 5.54 -3.50 -8.30
CA ARG A 328 4.95 -3.24 -9.62
C ARG A 328 3.65 -4.00 -9.75
N ILE A 329 2.57 -3.38 -9.26
CA ILE A 329 1.20 -3.89 -9.32
C ILE A 329 0.41 -3.08 -10.33
N ARG A 330 -0.18 -3.77 -11.30
CA ARG A 330 -1.18 -3.17 -12.18
C ARG A 330 -2.49 -3.05 -11.44
N ALA A 331 -3.03 -1.85 -11.43
CA ALA A 331 -4.33 -1.55 -10.83
C ALA A 331 -5.48 -2.11 -11.69
N ASN A 332 -6.64 -1.47 -11.64
CA ASN A 332 -7.83 -1.89 -12.37
C ASN A 332 -7.59 -2.02 -13.89
N LEU A 333 -7.49 -3.27 -14.38
CA LEU A 333 -7.40 -3.61 -15.80
C LEU A 333 -8.78 -3.87 -16.44
N ASN A 334 -9.88 -3.66 -15.71
CA ASN A 334 -11.21 -3.74 -16.30
C ASN A 334 -11.40 -2.58 -17.29
N PRO A 335 -11.63 -2.81 -18.59
CA PRO A 335 -11.77 -1.75 -19.58
C PRO A 335 -13.11 -0.99 -19.49
N ASP A 336 -14.01 -1.39 -18.59
CA ASP A 336 -15.38 -0.89 -18.50
C ASP A 336 -15.56 0.25 -17.46
N THR A 337 -16.79 0.75 -17.39
CA THR A 337 -17.30 1.82 -16.53
C THR A 337 -16.88 1.65 -15.08
N PRO A 338 -16.46 2.72 -14.37
CA PRO A 338 -16.08 2.65 -12.96
C PRO A 338 -17.25 2.15 -12.10
N LEU A 339 -16.92 1.62 -10.92
CA LEU A 339 -17.96 1.34 -9.92
C LEU A 339 -18.77 2.61 -9.65
N PRO A 340 -20.10 2.53 -9.52
CA PRO A 340 -20.92 3.69 -9.15
C PRO A 340 -20.38 4.35 -7.86
N PRO A 341 -20.42 5.69 -7.73
CA PRO A 341 -19.98 6.38 -6.52
C PRO A 341 -20.68 5.90 -5.24
N ASP A 342 -21.90 5.36 -5.37
CA ASP A 342 -22.71 4.86 -4.26
C ASP A 342 -22.33 3.43 -3.84
N GLU A 343 -21.47 2.74 -4.62
CA GLU A 343 -20.96 1.41 -4.27
C GLU A 343 -19.87 1.54 -3.19
N PRO A 344 -20.03 0.94 -2.00
CA PRO A 344 -19.03 1.02 -0.95
C PRO A 344 -17.69 0.39 -1.37
N ALA A 345 -16.70 1.25 -1.66
CA ALA A 345 -15.33 0.85 -1.95
C ALA A 345 -14.37 1.38 -0.87
N GLY A 346 -13.38 0.55 -0.50
CA GLY A 346 -12.24 1.02 0.29
C GLY A 346 -11.22 1.71 -0.61
N GLU A 347 -10.35 2.51 -0.02
CA GLU A 347 -9.19 3.06 -0.72
C GLU A 347 -8.15 1.94 -0.94
N ASN A 348 -7.60 1.86 -2.16
CA ASN A 348 -6.44 1.02 -2.42
C ASN A 348 -5.20 1.70 -1.82
N PRO A 349 -4.17 0.93 -1.42
CA PRO A 349 -2.90 1.52 -1.02
C PRO A 349 -2.34 2.39 -2.17
N PRO A 350 -1.49 3.39 -1.87
CA PRO A 350 -0.84 4.19 -2.89
C PRO A 350 -0.16 3.32 -3.97
N ASP A 351 -0.35 3.68 -5.24
CA ASP A 351 0.32 3.01 -6.35
C ASP A 351 1.72 3.60 -6.57
N GLY A 352 2.70 2.72 -6.79
CA GLY A 352 4.08 3.13 -7.01
C GLY A 352 4.98 3.01 -5.77
N ALA A 353 6.13 3.68 -5.83
CA ALA A 353 7.12 3.71 -4.77
C ALA A 353 6.87 4.92 -3.86
N MET A 354 6.56 4.65 -2.58
CA MET A 354 6.45 5.68 -1.55
C MET A 354 7.83 6.19 -1.13
N ILE A 355 8.07 7.48 -1.37
CA ILE A 355 9.31 8.17 -1.00
C ILE A 355 9.00 9.11 0.16
N ASP A 356 9.42 8.70 1.35
CA ASP A 356 9.17 9.43 2.58
C ASP A 356 10.39 10.28 2.97
N TYR A 357 10.16 11.54 3.33
CA TYR A 357 11.22 12.44 3.81
C TYR A 357 10.70 13.39 4.89
N PHE A 358 11.59 13.79 5.78
CA PHE A 358 11.34 14.77 6.82
C PHE A 358 12.19 16.02 6.58
N LEU A 359 11.60 17.20 6.67
CA LEU A 359 12.30 18.47 6.64
C LEU A 359 12.30 19.10 8.04
N SER A 360 13.48 19.31 8.61
CA SER A 360 13.65 19.96 9.92
C SER A 360 13.25 21.44 9.95
N LYS A 361 13.14 22.07 8.77
CA LYS A 361 12.71 23.44 8.53
C LYS A 361 12.24 23.59 7.08
N ASP A 362 11.54 24.68 6.79
CA ASP A 362 11.17 25.04 5.42
C ASP A 362 12.43 25.16 4.56
N ALA A 363 12.41 24.58 3.35
CA ALA A 363 13.49 24.71 2.40
C ALA A 363 13.56 26.17 1.87
N ARG A 364 14.77 26.66 1.61
CA ARG A 364 15.00 28.04 1.15
C ARG A 364 14.83 28.22 -0.35
N GLY A 365 14.84 27.12 -1.09
CA GLY A 365 14.65 27.09 -2.54
C GLY A 365 14.01 25.79 -3.00
N PRO A 366 13.97 25.55 -4.31
CA PRO A 366 13.44 24.31 -4.85
C PRO A 366 14.19 23.08 -4.31
N ILE A 367 13.44 22.03 -4.01
CA ILE A 367 13.98 20.72 -3.64
C ILE A 367 13.71 19.73 -4.76
N THR A 368 14.58 18.72 -4.91
CA THR A 368 14.43 17.73 -5.97
C THR A 368 14.53 16.31 -5.45
N ILE A 369 13.71 15.42 -6.04
CA ILE A 369 13.82 13.97 -5.88
C ILE A 369 14.27 13.41 -7.23
N GLU A 370 15.40 12.71 -7.26
CA GLU A 370 15.96 12.07 -8.46
C GLU A 370 16.06 10.57 -8.23
N ILE A 371 15.49 9.80 -9.15
CA ILE A 371 15.57 8.35 -9.19
C ILE A 371 16.54 7.96 -10.30
N LYS A 372 17.52 7.13 -9.97
CA LYS A 372 18.51 6.61 -10.92
C LYS A 372 18.38 5.11 -11.05
N ASP A 373 18.84 4.56 -12.17
CA ASP A 373 19.00 3.12 -12.33
C ASP A 373 20.30 2.63 -11.64
N ALA A 374 20.51 1.31 -11.63
CA ALA A 374 21.73 0.70 -11.09
C ALA A 374 23.03 1.14 -11.79
N LYS A 375 22.96 1.75 -12.99
CA LYS A 375 24.11 2.29 -13.73
C LYS A 375 24.32 3.79 -13.45
N GLY A 376 23.48 4.41 -12.63
CA GLY A 376 23.52 5.83 -12.31
C GLY A 376 22.86 6.74 -13.34
N ALA A 377 22.18 6.19 -14.37
CA ALA A 377 21.43 6.97 -15.33
C ALA A 377 20.12 7.47 -14.70
N SER A 378 19.73 8.72 -14.99
CA SER A 378 18.48 9.29 -14.50
C SER A 378 17.28 8.56 -15.13
N VAL A 379 16.44 7.99 -14.27
CA VAL A 379 15.15 7.38 -14.65
C VAL A 379 14.06 8.45 -14.64
N ARG A 380 13.98 9.19 -13.53
CA ARG A 380 12.94 10.18 -13.29
C ARG A 380 13.45 11.23 -12.31
N LYS A 381 13.10 12.49 -12.55
CA LYS A 381 13.41 13.61 -11.65
C LYS A 381 12.17 14.46 -11.42
N TYR A 382 11.98 14.85 -10.18
CA TYR A 382 10.90 15.71 -9.70
C TYR A 382 11.50 16.92 -8.99
N SER A 383 10.87 18.08 -9.13
CA SER A 383 11.21 19.32 -8.46
C SER A 383 9.98 19.93 -7.80
N SER A 384 10.15 20.55 -6.64
CA SER A 384 9.09 21.37 -6.03
C SER A 384 8.74 22.61 -6.86
N ALA A 385 9.54 22.94 -7.89
CA ALA A 385 9.25 24.00 -8.86
C ALA A 385 8.52 23.49 -10.11
N ASP A 386 8.29 22.18 -10.23
CA ASP A 386 7.53 21.62 -11.34
C ASP A 386 6.08 22.10 -11.26
N LYS A 387 5.50 22.44 -12.41
CA LYS A 387 4.06 22.76 -12.50
C LYS A 387 3.31 21.45 -12.69
N PRO A 388 2.42 21.06 -11.77
CA PRO A 388 1.67 19.82 -11.94
C PRO A 388 0.80 19.91 -13.18
N VAL A 389 0.85 18.85 -13.98
CA VAL A 389 0.04 18.76 -15.19
C VAL A 389 -1.44 18.76 -14.79
N GLN A 390 -2.21 19.70 -15.32
CA GLN A 390 -3.64 19.80 -15.05
C GLN A 390 -4.42 19.07 -16.13
N ALA A 391 -5.44 18.33 -15.72
CA ALA A 391 -6.38 17.71 -16.64
C ALA A 391 -7.17 18.77 -17.42
N ASN A 392 -7.31 18.58 -18.73
CA ASN A 392 -8.14 19.44 -19.56
C ASN A 392 -9.61 18.99 -19.52
N PRO A 393 -10.53 19.75 -18.87
CA PRO A 393 -11.90 19.29 -18.67
C PRO A 393 -12.67 19.01 -19.95
N LYS A 394 -12.27 19.62 -21.08
CA LYS A 394 -12.92 19.42 -22.39
C LYS A 394 -12.56 18.09 -23.05
N ARG A 395 -11.47 17.45 -22.63
CA ARG A 395 -10.99 16.17 -23.17
C ARG A 395 -11.30 14.98 -22.26
N LEU A 396 -11.78 15.24 -21.04
CA LEU A 396 -12.07 14.18 -20.10
C LEU A 396 -13.29 13.37 -20.55
N ARG A 397 -13.12 12.05 -20.53
CA ARG A 397 -14.19 11.06 -20.75
C ARG A 397 -14.91 10.70 -19.45
N ILE A 398 -14.44 11.24 -18.33
CA ILE A 398 -14.92 11.02 -16.97
C ILE A 398 -15.04 12.38 -16.25
N PRO A 399 -15.94 12.53 -15.26
CA PRO A 399 -15.97 13.74 -14.45
C PRO A 399 -14.63 14.03 -13.75
N SER A 400 -14.27 15.30 -13.60
CA SER A 400 -12.97 15.70 -13.04
C SER A 400 -12.72 15.24 -11.59
N TYR A 401 -13.77 14.99 -10.81
CA TYR A 401 -13.65 14.51 -9.43
C TYR A 401 -13.17 13.04 -9.31
N TRP A 402 -13.09 12.31 -10.41
CA TRP A 402 -12.44 10.98 -10.45
C TRP A 402 -10.92 11.07 -10.56
N ILE A 403 -10.38 12.21 -10.97
CA ILE A 403 -8.95 12.38 -11.23
C ILE A 403 -8.21 12.50 -9.91
N ARG A 404 -7.04 11.85 -9.84
CA ARG A 404 -6.11 12.01 -8.73
C ARG A 404 -5.69 13.48 -8.59
N PRO A 405 -5.85 14.11 -7.42
CA PRO A 405 -5.30 15.44 -7.19
C PRO A 405 -3.80 15.47 -7.49
N PRO A 406 -3.31 16.50 -8.21
CA PRO A 406 -1.90 16.62 -8.49
C PRO A 406 -1.09 16.76 -7.19
N GLU A 407 -0.03 15.97 -7.06
CA GLU A 407 0.90 16.04 -5.95
C GLU A 407 2.18 16.77 -6.38
N SER A 408 2.83 17.47 -5.45
CA SER A 408 4.10 18.17 -5.68
C SER A 408 5.04 17.91 -4.53
N VAL A 409 6.35 17.93 -4.82
CA VAL A 409 7.37 17.82 -3.78
C VAL A 409 7.25 19.05 -2.86
N SER A 410 7.05 18.81 -1.56
CA SER A 410 6.77 19.85 -0.57
C SER A 410 8.04 20.42 0.05
N THR A 411 8.13 21.75 0.11
CA THR A 411 9.25 22.47 0.74
C THR A 411 9.03 22.77 2.22
N LYS A 412 7.92 22.32 2.81
CA LYS A 412 7.50 22.71 4.16
C LYS A 412 8.15 21.89 5.26
N THR A 413 8.30 22.46 6.45
CA THR A 413 8.77 21.74 7.63
C THR A 413 7.83 20.58 7.95
N GLY A 414 8.37 19.44 8.38
CA GLY A 414 7.60 18.26 8.79
C GLY A 414 7.82 17.03 7.92
N MET A 415 6.97 16.03 8.11
CA MET A 415 6.99 14.76 7.39
C MET A 415 6.22 14.87 6.08
N HIS A 416 6.77 14.32 5.01
CA HIS A 416 6.17 14.29 3.68
C HIS A 416 6.31 12.91 3.06
N ARG A 417 5.31 12.54 2.27
CA ARG A 417 5.32 11.39 1.38
C ARG A 417 5.22 11.92 -0.05
N PHE A 418 5.93 11.29 -0.97
CA PHE A 418 5.83 11.57 -2.40
C PHE A 418 5.81 10.24 -3.16
N LEU A 419 4.93 10.11 -4.14
CA LEU A 419 4.79 8.89 -4.93
C LEU A 419 5.56 8.99 -6.24
N TRP A 420 6.49 8.06 -6.46
CA TRP A 420 6.97 7.76 -7.80
C TRP A 420 6.10 6.67 -8.41
N ASP A 421 5.39 7.01 -9.50
CA ASP A 421 4.59 6.09 -10.33
C ASP A 421 5.38 4.93 -10.97
N MET A 422 6.69 4.83 -10.69
CA MET A 422 7.63 3.86 -11.23
C MET A 422 7.81 3.91 -12.75
N HIS A 423 7.46 5.03 -13.39
CA HIS A 423 7.70 5.22 -14.82
C HIS A 423 8.94 6.10 -15.07
N TYR A 424 9.55 5.93 -16.23
CA TYR A 424 10.60 6.82 -16.73
C TYR A 424 10.02 8.22 -17.01
N THR A 425 10.88 9.18 -17.34
CA THR A 425 10.43 10.52 -17.75
C THR A 425 9.42 10.43 -18.91
N PRO A 426 8.21 11.00 -18.79
CA PRO A 426 7.20 11.07 -19.85
C PRO A 426 7.73 11.76 -21.10
N VAL A 427 7.13 11.42 -22.25
CA VAL A 427 7.34 12.16 -23.49
C VAL A 427 6.90 13.62 -23.26
N PRO A 428 7.78 14.61 -23.50
CA PRO A 428 7.45 16.01 -23.33
C PRO A 428 6.26 16.45 -24.19
N ASN A 429 5.53 17.47 -23.74
CA ASN A 429 4.45 18.12 -24.48
C ASN A 429 3.27 17.23 -24.92
N VAL A 430 3.22 15.96 -24.48
CA VAL A 430 2.04 15.12 -24.66
C VAL A 430 1.02 15.46 -23.58
N GLU A 431 -0.16 15.92 -23.99
CA GLU A 431 -1.27 16.18 -23.08
C GLU A 431 -1.70 14.88 -22.39
N PRO A 432 -1.94 14.86 -21.06
CA PRO A 432 -2.29 13.65 -20.35
C PRO A 432 -3.67 13.14 -20.75
N GLU A 433 -3.76 11.85 -20.98
CA GLU A 433 -5.04 11.15 -21.16
C GLU A 433 -5.38 10.37 -19.89
N PHE A 434 -6.67 10.19 -19.62
CA PHE A 434 -7.16 9.49 -18.44
C PHE A 434 -8.02 8.29 -18.86
N PRO A 435 -7.78 7.10 -18.28
CA PRO A 435 -8.55 5.91 -18.62
C PRO A 435 -10.01 6.04 -18.17
N ILE A 436 -10.91 5.36 -18.87
CA ILE A 436 -12.32 5.26 -18.48
C ILE A 436 -12.52 4.39 -17.25
N SER A 437 -11.60 3.47 -16.97
CA SER A 437 -11.54 2.60 -15.79
C SER A 437 -11.13 3.37 -14.52
N ALA A 438 -11.84 4.46 -14.28
CA ALA A 438 -11.52 5.45 -13.28
C ALA A 438 -11.65 4.91 -11.85
N THR A 439 -10.80 5.42 -10.95
CA THR A 439 -10.89 5.18 -9.51
C THR A 439 -11.21 6.50 -8.84
N TYR A 440 -12.22 6.53 -7.97
CA TYR A 440 -12.71 7.76 -7.34
C TYR A 440 -11.56 8.53 -6.68
N ARG A 441 -11.36 9.80 -7.08
CA ARG A 441 -10.26 10.68 -6.65
C ARG A 441 -8.84 10.10 -6.75
N ASN A 442 -8.64 9.04 -7.56
CA ASN A 442 -7.37 8.35 -7.63
C ASN A 442 -6.97 7.92 -9.06
N THR A 443 -7.69 8.38 -10.08
CA THR A 443 -7.35 8.09 -11.49
C THR A 443 -6.09 8.85 -11.91
N ALA A 444 -5.00 8.12 -12.14
CA ALA A 444 -3.75 8.65 -12.70
C ALA A 444 -3.84 8.82 -14.23
N PRO A 445 -3.04 9.72 -14.83
CA PRO A 445 -2.94 9.80 -16.28
C PRO A 445 -2.25 8.54 -16.86
N THR A 446 -2.60 8.18 -18.09
CA THR A 446 -1.94 7.10 -18.83
C THR A 446 -0.45 7.44 -19.01
N PRO A 447 0.47 6.57 -18.57
CA PRO A 447 1.90 6.81 -18.72
C PRO A 447 2.33 6.87 -20.20
N THR A 448 3.23 7.80 -20.54
CA THR A 448 3.78 7.91 -21.90
C THR A 448 5.21 7.37 -22.02
N SER A 449 5.71 6.77 -20.94
CA SER A 449 7.08 6.26 -20.79
C SER A 449 7.04 4.85 -20.21
N PRO A 450 8.08 4.03 -20.42
CA PRO A 450 8.10 2.65 -19.92
C PRO A 450 8.00 2.61 -18.40
N TRP A 451 7.30 1.60 -17.89
CA TRP A 451 7.36 1.23 -16.48
C TRP A 451 8.75 0.64 -16.17
N ALA A 452 9.36 1.09 -15.07
CA ALA A 452 10.60 0.55 -14.55
C ALA A 452 10.52 -0.98 -14.36
N ALA A 453 11.53 -1.68 -14.86
CA ALA A 453 11.68 -3.11 -14.63
C ALA A 453 12.04 -3.38 -13.16
N ALA A 454 11.79 -4.59 -12.65
CA ALA A 454 12.25 -4.95 -11.32
C ALA A 454 13.78 -4.80 -11.19
N GLY A 455 14.24 -4.31 -10.05
CA GLY A 455 15.65 -4.00 -9.80
C GLY A 455 15.85 -2.86 -8.80
N ASP A 456 17.09 -2.38 -8.73
CA ASP A 456 17.49 -1.33 -7.79
C ASP A 456 17.50 0.05 -8.44
N TYR A 457 16.90 1.01 -7.74
CA TYR A 457 16.68 2.37 -8.18
C TYR A 457 17.02 3.38 -7.07
N PRO A 458 18.31 3.69 -6.82
CA PRO A 458 18.67 4.62 -5.75
C PRO A 458 17.94 5.96 -5.92
N VAL A 459 17.31 6.40 -4.85
CA VAL A 459 16.58 7.66 -4.77
C VAL A 459 17.43 8.70 -4.05
N THR A 460 17.47 9.90 -4.60
CA THR A 460 18.26 11.02 -4.08
C THR A 460 17.36 12.23 -3.86
N LEU A 461 17.32 12.73 -2.63
CA LEU A 461 16.69 13.98 -2.24
C LEU A 461 17.77 15.07 -2.14
N ILE A 462 17.53 16.21 -2.79
CA ILE A 462 18.41 17.39 -2.72
C ILE A 462 17.63 18.55 -2.09
N VAL A 463 18.13 19.06 -0.96
CA VAL A 463 17.51 20.16 -0.20
C VAL A 463 18.59 21.16 0.17
N ASP A 464 18.44 22.43 -0.21
CA ASP A 464 19.38 23.50 0.15
C ASP A 464 20.87 23.17 -0.18
N GLY A 465 21.11 22.44 -1.27
CA GLY A 465 22.44 21.99 -1.69
C GLY A 465 23.00 20.77 -0.94
N LYS A 466 22.25 20.21 0.02
CA LYS A 466 22.57 18.93 0.67
C LYS A 466 21.90 17.77 -0.04
N THR A 467 22.60 16.65 -0.13
CA THR A 467 22.17 15.44 -0.82
C THR A 467 21.95 14.31 0.17
N PHE A 468 20.80 13.65 0.07
CA PHE A 468 20.43 12.48 0.86
C PHE A 468 20.06 11.35 -0.11
N THR A 469 20.75 10.22 -0.03
CA THR A 469 20.53 9.10 -0.95
C THR A 469 20.14 7.84 -0.16
N GLN A 470 19.15 7.11 -0.67
CA GLN A 470 18.71 5.83 -0.12
C GLN A 470 18.55 4.79 -1.24
N PRO A 471 18.81 3.51 -0.97
CA PRO A 471 18.44 2.45 -1.91
C PRO A 471 16.92 2.30 -1.94
N LEU A 472 16.36 2.06 -3.13
CA LEU A 472 14.98 1.67 -3.33
C LEU A 472 14.97 0.47 -4.28
N THR A 473 14.23 -0.57 -3.90
CA THR A 473 14.09 -1.79 -4.70
C THR A 473 12.67 -1.86 -5.26
N VAL A 474 12.56 -2.12 -6.55
CA VAL A 474 11.30 -2.41 -7.24
C VAL A 474 11.21 -3.92 -7.48
N ALA A 475 10.17 -4.55 -6.96
CA ALA A 475 9.89 -5.97 -7.16
C ALA A 475 8.62 -6.17 -8.01
N MET A 476 8.52 -7.32 -8.68
CA MET A 476 7.33 -7.69 -9.43
C MET A 476 6.18 -8.07 -8.51
N ASP A 477 4.95 -7.84 -8.96
CA ASP A 477 3.76 -8.46 -8.37
C ASP A 477 3.95 -9.99 -8.28
N PRO A 478 3.86 -10.59 -7.07
CA PRO A 478 4.12 -12.03 -6.87
C PRO A 478 3.10 -12.95 -7.58
N ARG A 479 1.98 -12.39 -8.07
CA ARG A 479 0.98 -13.09 -8.88
C ARG A 479 1.43 -13.26 -10.32
N VAL A 480 2.32 -12.42 -10.83
CA VAL A 480 2.88 -12.51 -12.18
C VAL A 480 3.80 -13.72 -12.27
N LYS A 481 3.57 -14.59 -13.28
CA LYS A 481 4.33 -15.82 -13.50
C LYS A 481 5.31 -15.75 -14.68
N ALA A 482 5.33 -14.62 -15.40
CA ALA A 482 6.31 -14.37 -16.45
C ALA A 482 7.74 -14.40 -15.87
N SER A 483 8.66 -15.00 -16.60
CA SER A 483 10.07 -15.07 -16.23
C SER A 483 10.76 -13.71 -16.33
N ALA A 484 11.89 -13.55 -15.63
CA ALA A 484 12.70 -12.33 -15.70
C ALA A 484 13.16 -11.99 -17.13
N ASN A 485 13.41 -13.01 -17.97
CA ASN A 485 13.80 -12.81 -19.37
C ASN A 485 12.64 -12.30 -20.23
N GLU A 486 11.42 -12.81 -20.02
CA GLU A 486 10.22 -12.35 -20.73
C GLU A 486 9.86 -10.90 -20.36
N LEU A 487 9.97 -10.55 -19.08
CA LEU A 487 9.76 -9.17 -18.61
C LEU A 487 10.87 -8.23 -19.09
N ARG A 488 12.11 -8.73 -19.22
CA ARG A 488 13.20 -7.97 -19.86
C ARG A 488 12.91 -7.72 -21.34
N GLU A 489 12.45 -8.72 -22.09
CA GLU A 489 12.06 -8.56 -23.50
C GLU A 489 10.94 -7.50 -23.64
N GLN A 490 9.93 -7.56 -22.76
CA GLN A 490 8.88 -6.54 -22.69
C GLN A 490 9.47 -5.15 -22.48
N PHE A 491 10.35 -4.98 -21.49
CA PHE A 491 10.97 -3.68 -21.20
C PHE A 491 11.79 -3.16 -22.38
N ASP A 492 12.62 -4.00 -22.99
CA ASP A 492 13.50 -3.62 -24.10
C ASP A 492 12.68 -3.18 -25.33
N LEU A 493 11.57 -3.88 -25.63
CA LEU A 493 10.64 -3.51 -26.70
C LEU A 493 9.95 -2.17 -26.40
N SER A 494 9.52 -1.98 -25.15
CA SER A 494 8.89 -0.73 -24.68
C SER A 494 9.86 0.44 -24.76
N TRP A 495 11.14 0.20 -24.43
CA TRP A 495 12.19 1.21 -24.51
C TRP A 495 12.42 1.67 -25.95
N ARG A 496 12.48 0.75 -26.91
CA ARG A 496 12.61 1.08 -28.34
C ARG A 496 11.45 1.94 -28.82
N LEU A 497 10.22 1.55 -28.50
CA LEU A 497 9.01 2.32 -28.85
C LEU A 497 9.01 3.70 -28.19
N TYR A 498 9.42 3.79 -26.92
CA TYR A 498 9.57 5.07 -26.23
C TYR A 498 10.60 5.99 -26.92
N GLN A 499 11.75 5.46 -27.34
CA GLN A 499 12.75 6.23 -28.09
C GLN A 499 12.21 6.72 -29.44
N LEU A 500 11.38 5.93 -30.12
CA LEU A 500 10.69 6.38 -31.33
C LEU A 500 9.68 7.49 -31.00
N ARG A 501 8.87 7.35 -29.95
CA ARG A 501 7.91 8.39 -29.53
C ARG A 501 8.60 9.71 -29.21
N LEU A 502 9.74 9.71 -28.52
CA LEU A 502 10.52 10.92 -28.27
C LEU A 502 10.96 11.63 -29.56
N LYS A 503 11.31 10.87 -30.60
CA LYS A 503 11.69 11.43 -31.92
C LYS A 503 10.49 11.94 -32.70
N LEU A 504 9.36 11.25 -32.61
CA LEU A 504 8.18 11.49 -33.43
C LEU A 504 7.21 12.53 -32.82
N ALA A 505 7.18 12.70 -31.50
CA ALA A 505 6.24 13.62 -30.84
C ALA A 505 6.38 15.08 -31.31
N PRO A 506 7.60 15.68 -31.40
CA PRO A 506 7.74 17.04 -31.92
C PRO A 506 7.28 17.20 -33.38
N ILE A 507 7.31 16.10 -34.15
CA ILE A 507 6.83 16.08 -35.54
C ILE A 507 5.31 16.03 -35.58
N GLY A 508 4.69 15.22 -34.72
CA GLY A 508 3.25 15.18 -34.56
C GLY A 508 2.68 16.56 -34.20
N GLU A 509 3.30 17.27 -33.27
CA GLU A 509 2.89 18.64 -32.93
C GLU A 509 2.94 19.59 -34.13
N LYS A 510 4.05 19.56 -34.87
CA LYS A 510 4.21 20.37 -36.09
C LYS A 510 3.22 19.95 -37.17
N PHE A 511 2.95 18.66 -37.31
CA PHE A 511 1.96 18.13 -38.25
C PHE A 511 0.57 18.71 -37.97
N GLU A 512 0.10 18.64 -36.73
CA GLU A 512 -1.20 19.19 -36.34
C GLU A 512 -1.27 20.70 -36.55
N ASP A 513 -0.21 21.43 -36.21
CA ASP A 513 -0.17 22.88 -36.42
C ASP A 513 -0.20 23.25 -37.90
N LEU A 514 0.55 22.55 -38.76
CA LEU A 514 0.51 22.74 -40.22
C LEU A 514 -0.88 22.46 -40.78
N VAL A 515 -1.53 21.36 -40.37
CA VAL A 515 -2.91 21.05 -40.77
C VAL A 515 -3.86 22.20 -40.40
N HIS A 516 -3.72 22.73 -39.19
CA HIS A 516 -4.56 23.83 -38.70
C HIS A 516 -4.30 25.15 -39.42
N GLN A 517 -3.03 25.52 -39.67
CA GLN A 517 -2.65 26.70 -40.45
C GLN A 517 -3.18 26.61 -41.89
N LEU A 518 -3.00 25.47 -42.56
CA LEU A 518 -3.48 25.22 -43.92
C LEU A 518 -5.01 25.30 -44.00
N THR A 519 -5.72 24.76 -43.01
CA THR A 519 -7.19 24.84 -42.93
C THR A 519 -7.66 26.29 -42.83
N LYS A 520 -7.02 27.11 -41.99
CA LYS A 520 -7.33 28.55 -41.87
C LYS A 520 -7.00 29.32 -43.14
N LEU A 521 -5.87 29.02 -43.79
CA LEU A 521 -5.47 29.64 -45.04
C LEU A 521 -6.43 29.30 -46.18
N LYS A 522 -6.87 28.03 -46.27
CA LYS A 522 -7.85 27.61 -47.26
C LYS A 522 -9.16 28.38 -47.10
N ALA A 523 -9.64 28.57 -45.87
CA ALA A 523 -10.83 29.37 -45.60
C ALA A 523 -10.65 30.85 -46.00
N ARG A 524 -9.46 31.44 -45.79
CA ARG A 524 -9.15 32.82 -46.22
C ARG A 524 -9.01 32.96 -47.73
N ALA A 525 -8.58 31.91 -48.42
CA ALA A 525 -8.38 31.89 -49.87
C ALA A 525 -9.62 31.40 -50.65
N ALA A 526 -10.81 31.31 -50.02
CA ALA A 526 -12.00 30.69 -50.59
C ALA A 526 -12.43 31.26 -51.96
N GLU A 527 -12.18 32.54 -52.21
CA GLU A 527 -12.49 33.23 -53.48
C GLU A 527 -11.37 33.11 -54.53
N ARG A 528 -10.29 32.36 -54.23
CA ARG A 528 -9.10 32.16 -55.07
C ARG A 528 -8.95 30.66 -55.38
N PRO A 529 -9.61 30.14 -56.45
CA PRO A 529 -9.60 28.72 -56.78
C PRO A 529 -8.20 28.16 -57.04
N ASP A 530 -7.33 28.95 -57.67
CA ASP A 530 -5.94 28.63 -57.97
C ASP A 530 -5.11 28.37 -56.70
N VAL A 531 -5.27 29.22 -55.69
CA VAL A 531 -4.61 29.08 -54.39
C VAL A 531 -5.23 27.94 -53.59
N THR A 532 -6.55 27.84 -53.59
CA THR A 532 -7.29 26.80 -52.87
C THR A 532 -6.91 25.40 -53.36
N GLN A 533 -6.76 25.22 -54.68
CA GLN A 533 -6.33 23.95 -55.27
C GLN A 533 -4.90 23.56 -54.85
N LYS A 534 -3.99 24.54 -54.76
CA LYS A 534 -2.61 24.31 -54.32
C LYS A 534 -2.52 23.96 -52.83
N LEU A 535 -3.24 24.70 -51.98
CA LEU A 535 -3.37 24.40 -50.55
C LEU A 535 -3.97 23.02 -50.32
N GLU A 536 -4.96 22.63 -51.13
CA GLU A 536 -5.56 21.29 -51.09
C GLU A 536 -4.57 20.21 -51.53
N GLY A 537 -3.79 20.45 -52.58
CA GLY A 537 -2.71 19.55 -53.02
C GLY A 537 -1.66 19.34 -51.92
N PHE A 538 -1.19 20.41 -51.29
CA PHE A 538 -0.23 20.31 -50.19
C PHE A 538 -0.85 19.60 -48.97
N THR A 539 -2.10 19.92 -48.64
CA THR A 539 -2.86 19.23 -47.58
C THR A 539 -3.01 17.73 -47.87
N GLN A 540 -3.17 17.35 -49.13
CA GLN A 540 -3.25 15.94 -49.53
C GLN A 540 -1.89 15.22 -49.38
N THR A 541 -0.79 15.89 -49.73
CA THR A 541 0.57 15.38 -49.44
C THR A 541 0.79 15.21 -47.94
N LEU A 542 0.35 16.19 -47.15
CA LEU A 542 0.42 16.12 -45.69
C LEU A 542 -0.42 14.94 -45.15
N ARG A 543 -1.64 14.76 -45.65
CA ARG A 543 -2.52 13.62 -45.27
C ARG A 543 -1.95 12.26 -45.64
N ALA A 544 -1.05 12.16 -46.60
CA ALA A 544 -0.38 10.90 -46.95
C ALA A 544 0.54 10.37 -45.83
N PHE A 545 0.91 11.22 -44.85
CA PHE A 545 1.61 10.79 -43.63
C PHE A 545 0.65 10.21 -42.56
N GLY A 546 -0.66 10.34 -42.76
CA GLY A 546 -1.69 9.76 -41.90
C GLY A 546 -2.10 8.36 -42.32
N PRO A 547 -2.97 7.70 -41.52
CA PRO A 547 -3.39 6.34 -41.80
C PRO A 547 -4.04 6.26 -43.19
N PRO A 548 -3.81 5.18 -43.97
CA PRO A 548 -4.34 5.06 -45.33
C PRO A 548 -5.88 5.01 -45.38
N HIS A 549 -6.53 4.66 -44.26
CA HIS A 549 -7.98 4.60 -44.11
C HIS A 549 -8.41 5.26 -42.79
N PRO A 550 -8.38 6.60 -42.69
CA PRO A 550 -8.83 7.28 -41.48
C PRO A 550 -10.33 7.00 -41.29
N ARG A 551 -10.78 6.89 -40.03
CA ARG A 551 -12.21 6.83 -39.74
C ARG A 551 -12.88 8.11 -40.26
N GLN A 552 -14.10 7.96 -40.78
CA GLN A 552 -14.85 9.11 -41.27
C GLN A 552 -15.05 10.14 -40.16
N GLY A 553 -14.62 11.38 -40.40
CA GLY A 553 -14.69 12.47 -39.42
C GLY A 553 -13.54 12.53 -38.41
N ALA A 554 -12.58 11.61 -38.46
CA ALA A 554 -11.38 11.70 -37.64
C ALA A 554 -10.48 12.87 -38.12
N PRO A 555 -9.90 13.66 -37.20
CA PRO A 555 -8.83 14.58 -37.55
C PRO A 555 -7.66 13.84 -38.21
N PRO A 556 -6.93 14.47 -39.15
CA PRO A 556 -5.65 13.94 -39.62
C PRO A 556 -4.70 13.66 -38.45
N SER A 557 -3.85 12.64 -38.56
CA SER A 557 -2.82 12.30 -37.58
C SER A 557 -1.54 11.87 -38.30
N PHE A 558 -0.40 11.87 -37.61
CA PHE A 558 0.85 11.29 -38.13
C PHE A 558 0.90 9.79 -37.83
N PHE A 559 0.65 8.94 -38.83
CA PHE A 559 0.37 7.50 -38.66
C PHE A 559 1.44 6.73 -37.90
N VAL A 560 2.72 7.03 -38.17
CA VAL A 560 3.83 6.33 -37.51
C VAL A 560 3.88 6.67 -36.01
N LEU A 561 3.57 7.91 -35.63
CA LEU A 561 3.47 8.31 -34.21
C LEU A 561 2.29 7.62 -33.52
N GLU A 562 1.13 7.59 -34.17
CA GLU A 562 -0.07 6.92 -33.66
C GLU A 562 0.17 5.42 -33.49
N SER A 563 0.73 4.76 -34.50
CA SER A 563 1.07 3.33 -34.47
C SER A 563 2.11 3.01 -33.40
N THR A 564 3.11 3.87 -33.22
CA THR A 564 4.13 3.71 -32.16
C THR A 564 3.47 3.81 -30.78
N THR A 565 2.54 4.74 -30.61
CA THR A 565 1.81 4.93 -29.34
C THR A 565 0.92 3.73 -29.04
N HIS A 566 0.14 3.26 -30.03
CA HIS A 566 -0.70 2.07 -29.88
C HIS A 566 0.12 0.83 -29.51
N LEU A 567 1.20 0.55 -30.23
CA LEU A 567 2.05 -0.61 -29.93
C LEU A 567 2.74 -0.46 -28.57
N PHE A 568 3.08 0.76 -28.15
CA PHE A 568 3.61 1.00 -26.82
C PHE A 568 2.58 0.64 -25.73
N ASP A 569 1.34 1.09 -25.89
CA ASP A 569 0.25 0.81 -24.97
C ASP A 569 -0.08 -0.70 -24.93
N ASP A 570 -0.09 -1.38 -26.07
CA ASP A 570 -0.27 -2.84 -26.16
C ASP A 570 0.80 -3.59 -25.36
N VAL A 571 2.08 -3.22 -25.53
CA VAL A 571 3.19 -3.85 -24.81
C VAL A 571 3.12 -3.51 -23.33
N GLN A 572 2.75 -2.29 -22.96
CA GLN A 572 2.63 -1.86 -21.57
C GLN A 572 1.32 -2.30 -20.90
N GLY A 573 0.37 -2.96 -21.60
CA GLY A 573 -0.95 -3.29 -21.05
C GLY A 573 -0.97 -4.40 -19.99
N ALA A 574 0.02 -5.30 -19.97
CA ALA A 574 0.09 -6.43 -19.03
C ALA A 574 1.55 -6.79 -18.70
N ASP A 575 1.83 -7.39 -17.55
CA ASP A 575 3.17 -7.93 -17.24
C ASP A 575 3.28 -9.35 -17.80
N ALA A 576 3.52 -9.42 -19.12
CA ALA A 576 3.55 -10.65 -19.91
C ALA A 576 4.56 -10.51 -21.07
N PRO A 577 5.08 -11.63 -21.62
CA PRO A 577 5.88 -11.59 -22.84
C PRO A 577 5.10 -10.95 -24.00
N PRO A 578 5.72 -10.03 -24.78
CA PRO A 578 5.07 -9.47 -25.96
C PRO A 578 4.70 -10.57 -26.97
N THR A 579 3.49 -10.48 -27.53
CA THR A 579 3.02 -11.46 -28.51
C THR A 579 3.87 -11.43 -29.79
N ALA A 580 3.92 -12.55 -30.52
CA ALA A 580 4.64 -12.60 -31.80
C ALA A 580 4.14 -11.56 -32.82
N ALA A 581 2.82 -11.30 -32.85
CA ALA A 581 2.22 -10.29 -33.71
C ALA A 581 2.67 -8.87 -33.33
N THR A 582 2.69 -8.55 -32.04
CA THR A 582 3.19 -7.26 -31.54
C THR A 582 4.67 -7.08 -31.91
N LYS A 583 5.50 -8.12 -31.71
CA LYS A 583 6.94 -8.06 -32.07
C LYS A 583 7.16 -7.84 -33.57
N ALA A 584 6.40 -8.55 -34.41
CA ALA A 584 6.45 -8.36 -35.87
C ALA A 584 6.00 -6.95 -36.28
N ALA A 585 4.94 -6.42 -35.67
CA ALA A 585 4.45 -5.07 -35.94
C ALA A 585 5.46 -3.99 -35.54
N VAL A 586 6.16 -4.15 -34.42
CA VAL A 586 7.24 -3.22 -34.02
C VAL A 586 8.40 -3.26 -35.02
N ALA A 587 8.82 -4.46 -35.43
CA ALA A 587 9.89 -4.59 -36.41
C ALA A 587 9.53 -3.94 -37.76
N ASP A 588 8.31 -4.17 -38.25
CA ASP A 588 7.80 -3.52 -39.47
C ASP A 588 7.72 -1.99 -39.32
N LEU A 589 7.19 -1.50 -38.20
CA LEU A 589 7.10 -0.07 -37.89
C LEU A 589 8.47 0.62 -37.93
N GLU A 590 9.50 0.02 -37.34
CA GLU A 590 10.85 0.57 -37.33
C GLU A 590 11.45 0.73 -38.73
N THR A 591 11.14 -0.17 -39.66
CA THR A 591 11.58 -0.04 -41.06
C THR A 591 10.94 1.16 -41.76
N LYS A 592 9.74 1.57 -41.32
CA LYS A 592 8.97 2.66 -41.92
C LYS A 592 9.37 4.04 -41.38
N VAL A 593 9.82 4.12 -40.12
CA VAL A 593 10.19 5.40 -39.47
C VAL A 593 11.20 6.18 -40.31
N GLY A 594 12.31 5.55 -40.73
CA GLY A 594 13.38 6.24 -41.47
C GLY A 594 12.91 6.90 -42.78
N PRO A 595 12.28 6.14 -43.71
CA PRO A 595 11.70 6.69 -44.93
C PRO A 595 10.65 7.79 -44.68
N THR A 596 9.75 7.60 -43.70
CA THR A 596 8.74 8.61 -43.36
C THR A 596 9.37 9.90 -42.84
N MET A 597 10.41 9.80 -42.02
CA MET A 597 11.17 10.95 -41.54
C MET A 597 11.84 11.69 -42.69
N ALA A 598 12.48 10.98 -43.63
CA ALA A 598 13.11 11.60 -44.80
C ALA A 598 12.09 12.33 -45.69
N ALA A 599 10.90 11.73 -45.90
CA ALA A 599 9.81 12.37 -46.63
C ALA A 599 9.27 13.61 -45.89
N TRP A 600 9.17 13.55 -44.56
CA TRP A 600 8.77 14.69 -43.73
C TRP A 600 9.77 15.85 -43.83
N HIS A 601 11.07 15.57 -43.74
CA HIS A 601 12.12 16.57 -43.91
C HIS A 601 12.05 17.23 -45.29
N LYS A 602 11.89 16.43 -46.36
CA LYS A 602 11.70 16.98 -47.71
C LYS A 602 10.48 17.89 -47.80
N LEU A 603 9.36 17.51 -47.19
CA LEU A 603 8.14 18.33 -47.19
C LEU A 603 8.39 19.70 -46.55
N LEU A 604 9.09 19.75 -45.42
CA LEU A 604 9.35 21.01 -44.70
C LEU A 604 10.47 21.84 -45.33
N GLU A 605 11.49 21.21 -45.89
CA GLU A 605 12.71 21.90 -46.35
C GLU A 605 12.66 22.27 -47.83
N SER A 606 11.80 21.62 -48.61
CA SER A 606 11.65 21.87 -50.06
C SER A 606 10.23 22.30 -50.42
N ASP A 607 9.22 21.48 -50.08
CA ASP A 607 7.87 21.67 -50.61
C ASP A 607 7.15 22.86 -49.93
N LEU A 608 7.33 23.03 -48.62
CA LEU A 608 6.73 24.13 -47.85
C LEU A 608 7.30 25.52 -48.23
N PRO A 609 8.63 25.70 -48.39
CA PRO A 609 9.19 26.96 -48.92
C PRO A 609 8.66 27.30 -50.30
N ALA A 610 8.50 26.32 -51.19
CA ALA A 610 7.92 26.54 -52.51
C ALA A 610 6.47 27.04 -52.40
N LEU A 611 5.64 26.40 -51.56
CA LEU A 611 4.27 26.88 -51.29
C LEU A 611 4.25 28.30 -50.71
N ASN A 612 5.15 28.61 -49.76
CA ASN A 612 5.22 29.92 -49.13
C ASN A 612 5.61 31.03 -50.10
N GLN A 613 6.52 30.77 -51.05
CA GLN A 613 6.86 31.74 -52.10
C GLN A 613 5.63 32.10 -52.93
N GLU A 614 4.79 31.12 -53.25
CA GLU A 614 3.56 31.35 -54.01
C GLU A 614 2.50 32.08 -53.17
N LEU A 615 2.30 31.72 -51.90
CA LEU A 615 1.40 32.42 -50.98
C LEU A 615 1.78 33.91 -50.84
N LYS A 616 3.08 34.19 -50.78
CA LYS A 616 3.61 35.55 -50.69
C LYS A 616 3.31 36.37 -51.95
N GLN A 617 3.41 35.78 -53.14
CA GLN A 617 3.08 36.46 -54.40
C GLN A 617 1.61 36.89 -54.47
N VAL A 618 0.73 36.17 -53.78
CA VAL A 618 -0.71 36.46 -53.74
C VAL A 618 -1.14 37.27 -52.50
N GLY A 619 -0.19 37.74 -51.69
CA GLY A 619 -0.44 38.55 -50.50
C GLY A 619 -1.05 37.78 -49.32
N LEU A 620 -0.91 36.45 -49.29
CA LEU A 620 -1.38 35.62 -48.18
C LEU A 620 -0.25 35.35 -47.18
N PRO A 621 -0.58 35.12 -45.90
CA PRO A 621 0.42 34.82 -44.89
C PRO A 621 1.10 33.48 -45.17
N GLU A 622 2.41 33.43 -44.94
CA GLU A 622 3.21 32.20 -45.01
C GLU A 622 2.80 31.20 -43.92
N VAL A 623 2.88 29.92 -44.25
CA VAL A 623 2.78 28.81 -43.30
C VAL A 623 4.11 28.68 -42.58
N ARG A 624 4.10 28.66 -41.24
CA ARG A 624 5.32 28.63 -40.43
C ARG A 624 5.54 27.28 -39.78
N THR A 625 6.80 26.90 -39.61
CA THR A 625 7.22 25.63 -38.96
C THR A 625 7.50 25.78 -37.47
N ASP A 626 7.49 27.02 -36.98
CA ASP A 626 7.78 27.36 -35.59
C ASP A 626 6.49 27.89 -34.96
N ALA A 627 6.10 27.28 -33.84
CA ALA A 627 4.91 27.70 -33.10
C ALA A 627 5.09 29.16 -32.63
N GLN A 628 4.16 30.04 -33.01
CA GLN A 628 4.08 31.41 -32.46
C GLN A 628 3.38 31.44 -31.12
#